data_AF-A0AAW0EHC3-F1
#
_entry.id   AF-A0AAW0EHC3-F1
#
_cell.length_a   1.000
_cell.length_b   1.000
_cell.length_c   1.000
_cell.angle_alpha   90.00
_cell.angle_beta   90.00
_cell.angle_gamma   90.00
#
_symmetry.space_group_name_H-M   'P 1'
#
loop_
_entity.id
_entity.type
_entity.pdbx_description
1 polymer ?
#
loop_
_entity_poly.entity_id
_entity_poly.type
_entity_poly.pdbx_seq_one_letter_code
_entity_poly.pdbx_strand_id
1 'polypeptide(L)'
;MSSDSDPDAPSALTPPPPQKLSYDVTWVESTFNRRKYADSLLLPEMDNGNLTRKDYEGLVAFVPGVRWKVDLLGFVTSGLTAGLWTWLKRPNKVLAAVGGYTLGETAGQVLRARAHAGYVQSLEDVNGFARAMENIKHKVGYRAGTFQIVRPLSATEREVEQSPFQPEPDAPYGESVPEFATTSASIPTSRPTPSSPSPAPSKSRWDEIRAARNANGPTKAWDNIRQGRKADGTPLPKPSERDHKTSSEPSPYRDDDRAIAQASFDAILERERKMGTSS
;
A
#
# COMPACT_ATOMS: atom_id res chain seq x y z
N MET A 1 -9.07 50.76 -35.95
CA MET A 1 -8.90 49.30 -36.00
C MET A 1 -8.11 48.93 -34.76
N SER A 2 -8.81 48.74 -33.64
CA SER A 2 -8.21 48.32 -32.37
C SER A 2 -8.42 46.82 -32.26
N SER A 3 -7.33 46.08 -32.30
CA SER A 3 -7.35 44.64 -32.07
C SER A 3 -7.54 44.40 -30.57
N ASP A 4 -8.77 44.08 -30.19
CA ASP A 4 -9.10 43.47 -28.92
C ASP A 4 -8.27 42.19 -28.78
N SER A 5 -7.34 42.20 -27.84
CA SER A 5 -6.52 41.04 -27.49
C SER A 5 -7.16 40.42 -26.25
N ASP A 6 -7.88 39.31 -26.43
CA ASP A 6 -8.48 38.53 -25.35
C ASP A 6 -7.41 38.09 -24.33
N PRO A 7 -7.43 38.59 -23.08
CA PRO A 7 -6.41 38.26 -22.08
C PRO A 7 -6.67 36.97 -21.29
N ASP A 8 -7.75 36.23 -21.57
CA ASP A 8 -8.20 35.11 -20.73
C ASP A 8 -8.27 33.75 -21.49
N ALA A 9 -7.28 33.45 -22.32
CA ALA A 9 -7.08 32.06 -22.73
C ALA A 9 -6.70 31.25 -21.47
N PRO A 10 -7.52 30.27 -21.02
CA PRO A 10 -7.20 29.47 -19.85
C PRO A 10 -5.86 28.80 -20.13
N SER A 11 -4.85 29.13 -19.32
CA SER A 11 -3.51 28.56 -19.44
C SER A 11 -3.66 27.05 -19.59
N ALA A 12 -3.37 26.55 -20.80
CA ALA A 12 -3.51 25.15 -21.12
C ALA A 12 -2.70 24.39 -20.06
N LEU A 13 -3.42 23.67 -19.20
CA LEU A 13 -2.89 22.90 -18.09
C LEU A 13 -1.81 21.99 -18.66
N THR A 14 -0.56 22.43 -18.55
CA THR A 14 0.57 21.67 -19.04
C THR A 14 0.55 20.38 -18.25
N PRO A 15 0.43 19.21 -18.90
CA PRO A 15 0.33 17.96 -18.17
C PRO A 15 1.57 17.83 -17.28
N PRO A 16 1.41 17.45 -16.00
CA PRO A 16 2.53 17.32 -15.09
C PRO A 16 3.56 16.36 -15.71
N PRO A 17 4.86 16.65 -15.57
CA PRO A 17 5.92 15.81 -16.14
C PRO A 17 5.75 14.36 -15.68
N PRO A 18 6.10 13.37 -16.52
CA PRO A 18 5.99 11.97 -16.15
C PRO A 18 6.79 11.73 -14.87
N GLN A 19 6.09 11.35 -13.80
CA GLN A 19 6.73 11.05 -12.53
C GLN A 19 7.58 9.79 -12.73
N LYS A 20 8.74 9.69 -12.08
CA LYS A 20 9.51 8.43 -12.01
C LYS A 20 9.20 7.77 -10.68
N LEU A 21 8.83 6.49 -10.70
CA LEU A 21 8.68 5.74 -9.45
C LEU A 21 10.08 5.44 -8.89
N SER A 22 10.47 6.14 -7.82
CA SER A 22 11.65 5.83 -7.01
C SER A 22 11.23 4.93 -5.84
N TYR A 23 11.51 3.63 -5.99
CA TYR A 23 11.16 2.61 -5.02
C TYR A 23 12.40 2.15 -4.25
N ASP A 24 12.51 2.56 -2.99
CA ASP A 24 13.62 2.16 -2.11
C ASP A 24 13.24 0.91 -1.33
N VAL A 25 13.88 -0.21 -1.68
CA VAL A 25 13.58 -1.53 -1.09
C VAL A 25 13.84 -1.53 0.41
N THR A 26 14.97 -0.94 0.84
CA THR A 26 15.41 -0.99 2.24
C THR A 26 14.50 -0.12 3.12
N TRP A 27 14.11 1.04 2.61
CA TRP A 27 13.18 1.92 3.30
C TRP A 27 11.77 1.31 3.40
N VAL A 28 11.26 0.68 2.33
CA VAL A 28 9.93 0.04 2.36
C VAL A 28 9.90 -1.07 3.41
N GLU A 29 10.88 -1.96 3.43
CA GLU A 29 10.89 -3.09 4.37
C GLU A 29 11.08 -2.66 5.83
N SER A 30 11.83 -1.59 6.07
CA SER A 30 12.00 -1.04 7.42
C SER A 30 10.76 -0.29 7.88
N THR A 31 10.15 0.50 7.00
CA THR A 31 8.95 1.28 7.30
C THR A 31 7.74 0.39 7.50
N PHE A 32 7.52 -0.61 6.65
CA PHE A 32 6.31 -1.45 6.69
C PHE A 32 6.52 -2.78 7.44
N ASN A 33 7.49 -2.82 8.36
CA ASN A 33 7.89 -4.04 9.07
C ASN A 33 6.78 -4.69 9.92
N ARG A 34 5.75 -3.94 10.30
CA ARG A 34 4.62 -4.39 11.11
C ARG A 34 3.33 -4.07 10.37
N ARG A 35 2.44 -5.07 10.23
CA ARG A 35 1.14 -4.92 9.56
C ARG A 35 0.33 -3.74 10.10
N LYS A 36 0.16 -3.64 11.42
CA LYS A 36 -0.58 -2.52 12.05
C LYS A 36 -0.02 -1.15 11.69
N TYR A 37 1.31 -1.04 11.57
CA TYR A 37 1.97 0.21 11.23
C TYR A 37 1.83 0.51 9.73
N ALA A 38 1.94 -0.51 8.87
CA ALA A 38 1.63 -0.38 7.46
C ALA A 38 0.17 0.06 7.22
N ASP A 39 -0.79 -0.53 7.92
CA ASP A 39 -2.20 -0.14 7.86
C ASP A 39 -2.39 1.34 8.24
N SER A 40 -1.73 1.80 9.31
CA SER A 40 -1.82 3.21 9.75
C SER A 40 -1.29 4.23 8.74
N LEU A 41 -0.34 3.83 7.88
CA LEU A 41 0.26 4.69 6.88
C LEU A 41 -0.44 4.60 5.52
N LEU A 42 -0.88 3.39 5.14
CA LEU A 42 -1.43 3.12 3.82
C LEU A 42 -2.94 3.36 3.72
N LEU A 43 -3.71 3.10 4.79
CA LEU A 43 -5.16 3.32 4.77
C LEU A 43 -5.54 4.77 4.43
N PRO A 44 -4.89 5.81 5.02
CA PRO A 44 -5.18 7.19 4.63
C PRO A 44 -4.88 7.47 3.15
N GLU A 45 -3.85 6.86 2.57
CA GLU A 45 -3.52 7.04 1.15
C GLU A 45 -4.50 6.31 0.22
N MET A 46 -5.05 5.18 0.66
CA MET A 46 -6.15 4.49 -0.02
C MET A 46 -7.44 5.31 0.02
N ASP A 47 -7.79 5.87 1.18
CA ASP A 47 -8.98 6.72 1.35
C ASP A 47 -8.88 8.02 0.53
N ASN A 48 -7.67 8.54 0.33
CA ASN A 48 -7.38 9.69 -0.53
C ASN A 48 -7.41 9.35 -2.03
N GLY A 49 -7.57 8.08 -2.41
CA GLY A 49 -7.54 7.63 -3.80
C GLY A 49 -6.16 7.63 -4.44
N ASN A 50 -5.08 7.77 -3.64
CA ASN A 50 -3.71 7.61 -4.14
C ASN A 50 -3.33 6.13 -4.26
N LEU A 51 -4.01 5.22 -3.55
CA LEU A 51 -3.66 3.81 -3.55
C LEU A 51 -4.88 2.98 -3.92
N THR A 52 -4.75 2.07 -4.89
CA THR A 52 -5.81 1.12 -5.17
C THR A 52 -5.92 0.11 -4.03
N ARG A 53 -7.11 -0.46 -3.83
CA ARG A 53 -7.31 -1.51 -2.82
C ARG A 53 -6.41 -2.73 -3.07
N LYS A 54 -6.21 -3.09 -4.33
CA LYS A 54 -5.35 -4.21 -4.73
C LYS A 54 -3.89 -3.95 -4.39
N ASP A 55 -3.38 -2.74 -4.65
CA ASP A 55 -2.00 -2.37 -4.32
C ASP A 55 -1.79 -2.31 -2.80
N TYR A 56 -2.78 -1.83 -2.04
CA TYR A 56 -2.77 -1.89 -0.57
C TYR A 56 -2.67 -3.33 -0.05
N GLU A 57 -3.57 -4.21 -0.48
CA GLU A 57 -3.60 -5.61 -0.04
C GLU A 57 -2.31 -6.34 -0.46
N GLY A 58 -1.81 -6.05 -1.66
CA GLY A 58 -0.53 -6.55 -2.16
C GLY A 58 0.65 -6.15 -1.27
N LEU A 59 0.78 -4.86 -0.92
CA LEU A 59 1.88 -4.37 -0.09
C LEU A 59 1.82 -4.99 1.32
N VAL A 60 0.64 -5.02 1.93
CA VAL A 60 0.44 -5.57 3.28
C VAL A 60 0.72 -7.07 3.34
N ALA A 61 0.38 -7.83 2.29
CA ALA A 61 0.70 -9.24 2.18
C ALA A 61 2.20 -9.48 1.92
N PHE A 62 2.84 -8.59 1.15
CA PHE A 62 4.21 -8.74 0.71
C PHE A 62 5.23 -8.52 1.85
N VAL A 63 5.12 -7.42 2.62
CA VAL A 63 6.21 -6.98 3.52
C VAL A 63 6.53 -7.93 4.70
N PRO A 64 5.58 -8.48 5.47
CA PRO A 64 5.92 -9.37 6.58
C PRO A 64 6.45 -10.74 6.12
N GLY A 65 6.14 -11.16 4.89
CA GLY A 65 6.44 -12.50 4.37
C GLY A 65 7.84 -12.68 3.78
N VAL A 66 8.51 -11.60 3.38
CA VAL A 66 9.74 -11.68 2.58
C VAL A 66 10.99 -11.81 3.48
N ARG A 67 11.06 -11.08 4.59
CA ARG A 67 12.30 -10.98 5.41
C ARG A 67 12.78 -12.31 5.97
N TRP A 68 11.89 -13.09 6.59
CA TRP A 68 12.27 -14.35 7.25
C TRP A 68 12.77 -15.41 6.26
N LYS A 69 12.29 -15.39 5.00
CA LYS A 69 12.71 -16.36 3.98
C LYS A 69 14.13 -16.10 3.51
N VAL A 70 14.52 -14.83 3.38
CA VAL A 70 15.85 -14.44 2.88
C VAL A 70 16.92 -14.66 3.95
N ASP A 71 16.63 -14.26 5.20
CA ASP A 71 17.57 -14.45 6.31
C ASP A 71 17.81 -15.95 6.57
N LEU A 72 16.74 -16.76 6.57
CA LEU A 72 16.85 -18.22 6.71
C LEU A 72 17.66 -18.86 5.58
N LEU A 73 17.51 -18.37 4.34
CA LEU A 73 18.26 -18.89 3.20
C LEU A 73 19.77 -18.72 3.39
N GLY A 74 20.23 -17.57 3.88
CA GLY A 74 21.65 -17.31 4.16
C GLY A 74 22.23 -18.27 5.20
N PHE A 75 21.48 -18.55 6.28
CA PHE A 75 21.88 -19.54 7.28
C PHE A 75 21.95 -20.95 6.71
N VAL A 76 20.96 -21.36 5.91
CA VAL A 76 20.93 -22.69 5.28
C VAL A 76 22.09 -22.83 4.29
N THR A 77 22.37 -21.83 3.45
CA THR A 77 23.48 -21.90 2.48
C THR A 77 24.84 -21.93 3.17
N SER A 78 25.02 -21.17 4.25
CA SER A 78 26.26 -21.21 5.06
C SER A 78 26.46 -22.58 5.71
N GLY A 79 25.41 -23.17 6.28
CA GLY A 79 25.45 -24.52 6.84
C GLY A 79 25.78 -25.60 5.80
N LEU A 80 25.14 -25.55 4.63
CA LEU A 80 25.37 -26.50 3.53
C LEU A 80 26.79 -26.39 2.96
N THR A 81 27.30 -25.18 2.76
CA THR A 81 28.66 -24.96 2.26
C THR A 81 29.73 -25.39 3.26
N ALA A 82 29.55 -25.08 4.55
CA ALA A 82 30.42 -25.58 5.61
C ALA A 82 30.40 -27.11 5.69
N GLY A 83 29.21 -27.73 5.62
CA GLY A 83 29.04 -29.18 5.59
C GLY A 83 29.75 -29.83 4.40
N LEU A 84 29.54 -29.30 3.19
CA LEU A 84 30.20 -29.80 1.98
C LEU A 84 31.74 -29.68 2.07
N TRP A 85 32.24 -28.57 2.63
CA TRP A 85 33.68 -28.36 2.81
C TRP A 85 34.30 -29.31 3.85
N THR A 86 33.56 -29.62 4.92
CA THR A 86 34.00 -30.63 5.90
C THR A 86 34.07 -32.03 5.28
N TRP A 87 33.12 -32.37 4.41
CA TRP A 87 33.12 -33.64 3.67
C TRP A 87 34.32 -33.75 2.72
N LEU A 88 34.74 -32.65 2.08
CA LEU A 88 35.91 -32.57 1.19
C LEU A 88 37.27 -32.58 1.91
N LYS A 89 37.31 -32.73 3.24
CA LYS A 89 38.55 -32.77 4.08
C LYS A 89 39.52 -31.60 3.83
N ARG A 90 39.05 -30.42 3.45
CA ARG A 90 39.92 -29.25 3.24
C ARG A 90 40.20 -28.50 4.55
N PRO A 91 41.42 -27.97 4.75
CA PRO A 91 41.86 -27.47 6.06
C PRO A 91 41.18 -26.17 6.50
N ASN A 92 40.72 -25.33 5.56
CA ASN A 92 40.25 -23.97 5.87
C ASN A 92 38.72 -23.86 5.91
N LYS A 93 38.09 -24.43 6.94
CA LYS A 93 36.62 -24.41 7.13
C LYS A 93 36.04 -23.00 7.33
N VAL A 94 36.80 -22.12 8.01
CA VAL A 94 36.38 -20.73 8.27
C VAL A 94 36.21 -19.95 6.97
N LEU A 95 37.17 -20.07 6.04
CA LEU A 95 37.09 -19.39 4.74
C LEU A 95 35.88 -19.86 3.92
N ALA A 96 35.58 -21.16 3.96
CA ALA A 96 34.43 -21.72 3.28
C ALA A 96 33.10 -21.27 3.90
N ALA A 97 33.02 -21.20 5.23
CA ALA A 97 31.84 -20.67 5.93
C ALA A 97 31.60 -19.19 5.63
N VAL A 98 32.66 -18.37 5.64
CA VAL A 98 32.59 -16.94 5.29
C VAL A 98 32.19 -16.77 3.82
N GLY A 99 32.82 -17.50 2.90
CA GLY A 99 32.45 -17.45 1.48
C GLY A 99 31.03 -17.93 1.20
N GLY A 100 30.58 -18.96 1.91
CA GLY A 100 29.20 -19.45 1.82
C GLY A 100 28.17 -18.45 2.35
N TYR A 101 28.50 -17.74 3.43
CA TYR A 101 27.66 -16.68 3.97
C TYR A 101 27.53 -15.50 3.00
N THR A 102 28.65 -14.99 2.45
CA THR A 102 28.61 -13.85 1.52
C THR A 102 27.89 -14.18 0.21
N LEU A 103 28.06 -15.40 -0.32
CA LEU A 103 27.30 -15.88 -1.48
C LEU A 103 25.81 -16.03 -1.15
N GLY A 104 25.47 -16.56 0.03
CA GLY A 104 24.09 -16.64 0.50
C GLY A 104 23.42 -15.26 0.64
N GLU A 105 24.13 -14.30 1.22
CA GLU A 105 23.65 -12.92 1.40
C GLU A 105 23.41 -12.23 0.06
N THR A 106 24.37 -12.31 -0.87
CA THR A 106 24.23 -11.72 -2.22
C THR A 106 23.10 -12.36 -3.02
N ALA A 107 22.99 -13.69 -3.01
CA ALA A 107 21.86 -14.38 -3.64
C ALA A 107 20.52 -13.97 -3.01
N GLY A 108 20.49 -13.83 -1.69
CA GLY A 108 19.34 -13.34 -0.94
C GLY A 108 18.92 -11.92 -1.35
N GLN A 109 19.88 -11.01 -1.48
CA GLN A 109 19.63 -9.64 -1.96
C GLN A 109 19.08 -9.63 -3.39
N VAL A 110 19.59 -10.47 -4.29
CA VAL A 110 19.08 -10.58 -5.67
C VAL A 110 17.64 -11.12 -5.69
N LEU A 111 17.34 -12.16 -4.92
CA LEU A 111 15.99 -12.72 -4.83
C LEU A 111 15.01 -11.71 -4.22
N ARG A 112 15.43 -10.97 -3.19
CA ARG A 112 14.68 -9.86 -2.60
C ARG A 112 14.40 -8.78 -3.66
N ALA A 113 15.42 -8.30 -4.36
CA ALA A 113 15.27 -7.30 -5.41
C ALA A 113 14.32 -7.77 -6.51
N ARG A 114 14.41 -9.05 -6.92
CA ARG A 114 13.50 -9.65 -7.90
C ARG A 114 12.05 -9.71 -7.39
N ALA A 115 11.83 -10.05 -6.12
CA ALA A 115 10.50 -10.08 -5.52
C ALA A 115 9.87 -8.69 -5.47
N HIS A 116 10.63 -7.67 -5.05
CA HIS A 116 10.18 -6.28 -5.07
C HIS A 116 9.94 -5.76 -6.50
N ALA A 117 10.79 -6.12 -7.47
CA ALA A 117 10.59 -5.78 -8.87
C ALA A 117 9.30 -6.40 -9.42
N GLY A 118 9.04 -7.67 -9.10
CA GLY A 118 7.79 -8.35 -9.47
C GLY A 118 6.56 -7.70 -8.83
N TYR A 119 6.65 -7.30 -7.56
CA TYR A 119 5.60 -6.55 -6.88
C TYR A 119 5.33 -5.21 -7.56
N VAL A 120 6.38 -4.41 -7.82
CA VAL A 120 6.26 -3.11 -8.51
C VAL A 120 5.70 -3.27 -9.92
N GLN A 121 5.98 -4.38 -10.61
CA GLN A 121 5.39 -4.71 -11.91
C GLN A 121 3.90 -5.05 -11.82
N SER A 122 3.46 -5.64 -10.71
CA SER A 122 2.07 -6.04 -10.48
C SER A 122 1.14 -4.91 -10.02
N LEU A 123 1.68 -3.72 -9.74
CA LEU A 123 0.92 -2.55 -9.32
C LEU A 123 -0.10 -2.14 -10.40
N GLU A 124 -1.32 -1.89 -9.98
CA GLU A 124 -2.42 -1.44 -10.85
C GLU A 124 -2.30 0.06 -11.17
N ASP A 125 -2.06 0.89 -10.15
CA ASP A 125 -1.79 2.32 -10.34
C ASP A 125 -0.39 2.69 -9.84
N VAL A 126 0.58 2.60 -10.75
CA VAL A 126 1.98 2.94 -10.46
C VAL A 126 2.14 4.42 -10.09
N ASN A 127 1.33 5.31 -10.66
CA ASN A 127 1.40 6.75 -10.40
C ASN A 127 0.80 7.10 -9.04
N GLY A 128 -0.37 6.55 -8.73
CA GLY A 128 -0.98 6.65 -7.41
C GLY A 128 -0.04 6.11 -6.33
N PHE A 129 0.50 4.90 -6.54
CA PHE A 129 1.46 4.29 -5.62
C PHE A 129 2.69 5.18 -5.37
N ALA A 130 3.25 5.80 -6.42
CA ALA A 130 4.38 6.72 -6.30
C ALA A 130 4.05 7.90 -5.38
N ARG A 131 2.90 8.55 -5.58
CA ARG A 131 2.42 9.66 -4.74
C ARG A 131 2.18 9.22 -3.30
N ALA A 132 1.55 8.06 -3.10
CA ALA A 132 1.33 7.50 -1.78
C ALA A 132 2.66 7.28 -1.04
N MET A 133 3.67 6.71 -1.71
CA MET A 133 4.99 6.51 -1.13
C MET A 133 5.68 7.83 -0.80
N GLU A 134 5.56 8.85 -1.64
CA GLU A 134 6.13 10.19 -1.39
C GLU A 134 5.47 10.86 -0.18
N ASN A 135 4.13 10.82 -0.09
CA ASN A 135 3.38 11.31 1.08
C ASN A 135 3.83 10.61 2.38
N ILE A 136 4.02 9.29 2.33
CA ILE A 136 4.48 8.51 3.48
C ILE A 136 5.93 8.86 3.84
N LYS A 137 6.82 9.03 2.84
CA LYS A 137 8.21 9.49 3.05
C LYS A 137 8.25 10.84 3.75
N HIS A 138 7.37 11.77 3.39
CA HIS A 138 7.24 13.06 4.08
C HIS A 138 6.73 12.92 5.51
N LYS A 139 5.76 12.03 5.76
CA LYS A 139 5.17 11.80 7.09
C LYS A 139 6.13 11.14 8.08
N VAL A 140 6.85 10.10 7.63
CA VAL A 140 7.71 9.26 8.50
C VAL A 140 9.16 9.75 8.53
N GLY A 141 9.54 10.57 7.54
CA GLY A 141 10.92 10.94 7.28
C GLY A 141 11.60 9.91 6.38
N TYR A 142 12.32 10.40 5.37
CA TYR A 142 13.05 9.56 4.42
C TYR A 142 14.54 9.57 4.73
N ARG A 143 15.11 8.38 4.88
CA ARG A 143 16.56 8.16 4.81
C ARG A 143 16.82 7.33 3.56
N ALA A 144 17.56 7.90 2.62
CA ALA A 144 17.91 7.21 1.39
C ALA A 144 18.68 5.92 1.72
N GLY A 145 18.12 4.80 1.30
CA GLY A 145 18.74 3.49 1.36
C GLY A 145 19.69 3.25 0.21
N THR A 146 20.46 2.18 0.33
CA THR A 146 21.49 1.78 -0.65
C THR A 146 20.89 1.24 -1.95
N PHE A 147 19.65 0.74 -1.93
CA PHE A 147 19.07 0.01 -3.04
C PHE A 147 17.73 0.62 -3.52
N GLN A 148 17.75 1.19 -4.71
CA GLN A 148 16.59 1.80 -5.36
C GLN A 148 16.25 1.09 -6.67
N ILE A 149 14.99 0.71 -6.83
CA ILE A 149 14.42 0.24 -8.08
C ILE A 149 13.81 1.47 -8.76
N VAL A 150 14.36 1.83 -9.92
CA VAL A 150 13.82 2.92 -10.76
C VAL A 150 13.03 2.27 -11.90
N ARG A 151 11.70 2.43 -11.88
CA ARG A 151 10.86 2.04 -13.00
C ARG A 151 10.61 3.28 -13.86
N PRO A 152 11.08 3.33 -15.12
CA PRO A 152 10.63 4.36 -16.04
C PRO A 152 9.12 4.15 -16.24
N LEU A 153 8.33 5.14 -15.87
CA LEU A 153 6.92 5.19 -16.23
C LEU A 153 6.90 5.47 -17.73
N SER A 154 6.80 4.41 -18.53
CA SER A 154 6.73 4.51 -19.97
C SER A 154 5.53 5.41 -20.31
N ALA A 155 5.80 6.55 -20.96
CA ALA A 155 4.77 7.46 -21.44
C ALA A 155 3.82 6.82 -22.48
N THR A 156 4.10 5.57 -22.85
CA THR A 156 3.47 4.77 -23.91
C THR A 156 1.96 4.56 -23.74
N GLU A 157 1.39 4.73 -22.55
CA GLU A 157 -0.06 4.55 -22.37
C GLU A 157 -0.90 5.80 -22.67
N ARG A 158 -0.27 6.97 -22.87
CA ARG A 158 -1.00 8.20 -23.28
C ARG A 158 -0.97 8.48 -24.77
N GLU A 159 -0.21 7.74 -25.56
CA GLU A 159 -0.05 7.99 -27.00
C GLU A 159 -1.00 7.19 -27.89
N VAL A 160 -2.02 6.52 -27.32
CA VAL A 160 -3.03 5.79 -28.11
C VAL A 160 -4.34 6.57 -28.26
N GLU A 161 -4.61 7.59 -27.43
CA GLU A 161 -5.88 8.34 -27.48
C GLU A 161 -5.76 9.79 -27.98
N GLN A 162 -4.55 10.22 -28.32
CA GLN A 162 -4.31 11.46 -29.07
C GLN A 162 -3.43 11.18 -30.29
N SER A 163 -3.86 10.24 -31.14
CA SER A 163 -3.57 10.43 -32.55
C SER A 163 -4.29 11.73 -32.93
N PRO A 164 -3.58 12.80 -33.34
CA PRO A 164 -4.25 13.87 -34.04
C PRO A 164 -4.96 13.20 -35.19
N PHE A 165 -6.26 13.40 -35.31
CA PHE A 165 -6.94 13.23 -36.57
C PHE A 165 -6.21 14.18 -37.52
N GLN A 166 -5.17 13.71 -38.19
CA GLN A 166 -4.65 14.39 -39.36
C GLN A 166 -5.81 14.33 -40.33
N PRO A 167 -6.44 15.46 -40.69
CA PRO A 167 -7.32 15.46 -41.84
C PRO A 167 -6.46 14.99 -43.01
N GLU A 168 -6.79 13.80 -43.51
CA GLU A 168 -6.24 13.23 -44.72
C GLU A 168 -6.39 14.31 -45.82
N PRO A 169 -5.31 14.79 -46.44
CA PRO A 169 -5.43 15.76 -47.52
C PRO A 169 -6.06 15.04 -48.72
N ASP A 170 -7.33 15.38 -48.98
CA ASP A 170 -8.15 15.07 -50.16
C ASP A 170 -7.41 14.29 -51.26
N ALA A 171 -7.41 12.96 -51.15
CA ALA A 171 -7.03 12.09 -52.25
C ALA A 171 -8.23 11.96 -53.20
N PRO A 172 -8.08 12.30 -54.50
CA PRO A 172 -9.16 12.16 -55.47
C PRO A 172 -9.34 10.69 -55.85
N TYR A 173 -10.57 10.20 -55.65
CA TYR A 173 -11.25 9.11 -56.36
C TYR A 173 -10.38 7.97 -56.95
N GLY A 174 -10.52 6.78 -56.36
CA GLY A 174 -9.99 5.53 -56.91
C GLY A 174 -10.59 4.28 -56.28
N GLU A 175 -11.88 4.09 -56.50
CA GLU A 175 -12.51 2.83 -56.92
C GLU A 175 -12.21 1.49 -56.17
N SER A 176 -13.32 0.91 -55.67
CA SER A 176 -13.60 -0.51 -55.37
C SER A 176 -13.14 -1.10 -54.02
N VAL A 177 -14.11 -1.17 -53.11
CA VAL A 177 -14.12 -1.98 -51.88
C VAL A 177 -14.81 -3.32 -52.19
N PRO A 178 -14.26 -4.49 -51.82
CA PRO A 178 -15.06 -5.68 -51.63
C PRO A 178 -15.66 -5.69 -50.22
N GLU A 179 -16.98 -5.68 -50.20
CA GLU A 179 -17.89 -5.78 -49.07
C GLU A 179 -17.68 -7.07 -48.28
N PHE A 180 -17.14 -6.97 -47.06
CA PHE A 180 -17.27 -8.02 -46.05
C PHE A 180 -18.16 -7.54 -44.93
N ALA A 181 -19.38 -8.11 -44.94
CA ALA A 181 -20.44 -7.89 -43.98
C ALA A 181 -19.94 -8.07 -42.53
N THR A 182 -19.94 -6.97 -41.77
CA THR A 182 -19.83 -7.03 -40.32
C THR A 182 -21.22 -6.83 -39.74
N THR A 183 -21.75 -7.91 -39.18
CA THR A 183 -23.02 -8.02 -38.49
C THR A 183 -23.12 -6.96 -37.39
N SER A 184 -23.97 -5.95 -37.60
CA SER A 184 -24.37 -4.98 -36.58
C SER A 184 -25.21 -5.66 -35.50
N ALA A 185 -24.62 -5.80 -34.31
CA ALA A 185 -25.37 -6.05 -33.09
C ALA A 185 -26.00 -4.72 -32.64
N SER A 186 -27.32 -4.67 -32.68
CA SER A 186 -28.15 -3.54 -32.28
C SER A 186 -28.06 -3.30 -30.77
N ILE A 187 -27.56 -2.12 -30.40
CA ILE A 187 -27.65 -1.59 -29.03
C ILE A 187 -29.02 -0.91 -28.88
N PRO A 188 -29.88 -1.31 -27.92
CA PRO A 188 -31.16 -0.65 -27.68
C PRO A 188 -30.97 0.69 -26.97
N THR A 189 -31.02 1.77 -27.76
CA THR A 189 -31.19 3.15 -27.25
C THR A 189 -32.57 3.31 -26.63
N SER A 190 -32.62 3.28 -25.31
CA SER A 190 -33.82 3.59 -24.54
C SER A 190 -33.87 5.08 -24.26
N ARG A 191 -34.75 5.78 -24.98
CA ARG A 191 -35.14 7.19 -24.81
C ARG A 191 -36.05 7.34 -23.58
N PRO A 192 -35.74 8.15 -22.56
CA PRO A 192 -36.70 8.45 -21.51
C PRO A 192 -37.63 9.59 -21.93
N THR A 193 -38.91 9.28 -21.84
CA THR A 193 -40.11 10.11 -21.93
C THR A 193 -40.12 11.20 -20.84
N PRO A 194 -40.61 12.43 -21.11
CA PRO A 194 -40.78 13.45 -20.08
C PRO A 194 -42.08 13.28 -19.30
N SER A 195 -42.08 13.83 -18.08
CA SER A 195 -43.21 14.13 -17.18
C SER A 195 -43.79 13.00 -16.31
N SER A 196 -43.25 12.89 -15.09
CA SER A 196 -44.00 12.45 -13.90
C SER A 196 -43.52 13.25 -12.67
N PRO A 197 -44.40 13.61 -11.73
CA PRO A 197 -44.14 14.59 -10.69
C PRO A 197 -43.07 14.13 -9.69
N SER A 198 -42.21 15.09 -9.33
CA SER A 198 -41.07 14.99 -8.43
C SER A 198 -41.36 14.15 -7.16
N PRO A 199 -40.74 12.97 -7.00
CA PRO A 199 -40.70 12.29 -5.72
C PRO A 199 -39.74 13.04 -4.79
N ALA A 200 -40.19 13.27 -3.56
CA ALA A 200 -39.44 13.93 -2.49
C ALA A 200 -37.99 13.36 -2.38
N PRO A 201 -37.00 14.20 -2.06
CA PRO A 201 -35.59 13.81 -2.05
C PRO A 201 -35.39 12.56 -1.19
N SER A 202 -34.93 11.47 -1.83
CA SER A 202 -34.55 10.25 -1.14
C SER A 202 -33.47 10.63 -0.12
N LYS A 203 -33.75 10.34 1.15
CA LYS A 203 -32.83 10.63 2.26
C LYS A 203 -31.46 10.09 1.89
N SER A 204 -30.47 10.97 1.88
CA SER A 204 -29.09 10.62 1.56
C SER A 204 -28.65 9.46 2.45
N ARG A 205 -27.92 8.49 1.89
CA ARG A 205 -27.30 7.40 2.66
C ARG A 205 -26.49 7.95 3.85
N TRP A 206 -25.97 9.17 3.74
CA TRP A 206 -25.31 9.89 4.83
C TRP A 206 -26.25 10.41 5.92
N ASP A 207 -27.49 10.77 5.59
CA ASP A 207 -28.51 11.11 6.59
C ASP A 207 -28.97 9.87 7.35
N GLU A 208 -29.06 8.72 6.68
CA GLU A 208 -29.36 7.44 7.33
C GLU A 208 -28.25 7.04 8.32
N ILE A 209 -26.98 7.18 7.93
CA ILE A 209 -25.83 6.92 8.83
C ILE A 209 -25.83 7.89 10.02
N ARG A 210 -26.14 9.18 9.80
CA ARG A 210 -26.24 10.18 10.89
C ARG A 210 -27.42 9.91 11.82
N ALA A 211 -28.58 9.52 11.28
CA ALA A 211 -29.75 9.14 12.06
C ALA A 211 -29.49 7.87 12.91
N ALA A 212 -28.85 6.85 12.32
CA ALA A 212 -28.49 5.62 13.03
C ALA A 212 -27.48 5.86 14.17
N ARG A 213 -26.50 6.76 13.96
CA ARG A 213 -25.52 7.12 15.00
C ARG A 213 -26.17 7.89 16.15
N ASN A 214 -27.13 8.77 15.87
CA ASN A 214 -27.84 9.54 16.89
C ASN A 214 -28.89 8.71 17.65
N ALA A 215 -29.55 7.75 16.99
CA ALA A 215 -30.55 6.88 17.60
C ALA A 215 -29.97 6.02 18.75
N ASN A 216 -28.70 5.64 18.66
CA ASN A 216 -28.03 4.83 19.67
C ASN A 216 -27.34 5.62 20.77
N GLY A 217 -27.38 6.96 20.75
CA GLY A 217 -26.90 7.84 21.82
C GLY A 217 -25.44 7.64 22.24
N PRO A 218 -24.55 8.65 22.13
CA PRO A 218 -23.15 8.49 22.55
C PRO A 218 -22.99 8.04 24.01
N THR A 219 -23.98 8.28 24.86
CA THR A 219 -24.00 7.83 26.26
C THR A 219 -24.11 6.31 26.43
N LYS A 220 -24.88 5.58 25.60
CA LYS A 220 -25.06 4.12 25.77
C LYS A 220 -23.81 3.32 25.39
N ALA A 221 -23.06 3.76 24.39
CA ALA A 221 -21.81 3.09 24.00
C ALA A 221 -20.76 3.15 25.11
N TRP A 222 -20.63 4.32 25.77
CA TRP A 222 -19.70 4.50 26.88
C TRP A 222 -20.15 3.80 28.17
N ASP A 223 -21.45 3.68 28.38
CA ASP A 223 -21.99 2.97 29.55
C ASP A 223 -21.84 1.45 29.40
N ASN A 224 -22.05 0.90 28.19
CA ASN A 224 -21.79 -0.52 27.91
C ASN A 224 -20.33 -0.91 28.20
N ILE A 225 -19.36 -0.05 27.83
CA ILE A 225 -17.94 -0.29 28.12
C ILE A 225 -17.68 -0.29 29.63
N ARG A 226 -18.24 0.68 30.37
CA ARG A 226 -18.10 0.75 31.84
C ARG A 226 -18.74 -0.43 32.56
N GLN A 227 -19.82 -0.96 32.00
CA GLN A 227 -20.53 -2.11 32.55
C GLN A 227 -19.96 -3.46 32.09
N GLY A 228 -18.87 -3.47 31.30
CA GLY A 228 -18.30 -4.70 30.77
C GLY A 228 -19.27 -5.46 29.86
N ARG A 229 -20.08 -4.73 29.08
CA ARG A 229 -21.02 -5.26 28.11
C ARG A 229 -20.56 -4.91 26.69
N LYS A 230 -20.86 -5.79 25.74
CA LYS A 230 -20.64 -5.55 24.31
C LYS A 230 -21.63 -4.49 23.79
N ALA A 231 -21.40 -4.00 22.58
CA ALA A 231 -22.25 -2.98 21.95
C ALA A 231 -23.73 -3.42 21.79
N ASP A 232 -23.97 -4.73 21.73
CA ASP A 232 -25.30 -5.36 21.68
C ASP A 232 -25.95 -5.54 23.08
N GLY A 233 -25.29 -5.07 24.16
CA GLY A 233 -25.76 -5.19 25.54
C GLY A 233 -25.49 -6.55 26.19
N THR A 234 -24.89 -7.50 25.45
CA THR A 234 -24.53 -8.80 26.01
C THR A 234 -23.35 -8.67 26.97
N PRO A 235 -23.34 -9.42 28.11
CA PRO A 235 -22.20 -9.44 29.01
C PRO A 235 -20.94 -9.88 28.25
N LEU A 236 -19.82 -9.17 28.42
CA LEU A 236 -18.54 -9.72 27.98
C LEU A 236 -18.31 -11.03 28.76
N PRO A 237 -17.84 -12.09 28.09
CA PRO A 237 -17.46 -13.31 28.79
C PRO A 237 -16.45 -12.91 29.86
N LYS A 238 -16.83 -13.07 31.14
CA LYS A 238 -15.88 -12.93 32.24
C LYS A 238 -14.72 -13.87 31.94
N PRO A 239 -13.46 -13.42 32.03
CA PRO A 239 -12.33 -14.32 31.87
C PRO A 239 -12.50 -15.43 32.90
N SER A 240 -12.97 -16.59 32.45
CA SER A 240 -13.07 -17.76 33.28
C SER A 240 -11.64 -18.14 33.63
N GLU A 241 -11.35 -18.09 34.92
CA GLU A 241 -10.11 -18.46 35.59
C GLU A 241 -9.77 -19.97 35.45
N ARG A 242 -10.24 -20.61 34.39
CA ARG A 242 -10.05 -22.01 34.05
C ARG A 242 -9.80 -22.08 32.56
N ASP A 243 -8.53 -22.06 32.21
CA ASP A 243 -7.89 -22.80 31.11
C ASP A 243 -6.39 -22.46 30.98
N HIS A 244 -5.75 -22.00 32.06
CA HIS A 244 -4.30 -22.07 32.21
C HIS A 244 -3.88 -23.46 32.71
N LYS A 245 -4.11 -24.50 31.89
CA LYS A 245 -3.48 -25.80 32.14
C LYS A 245 -3.26 -26.58 30.84
N THR A 246 -2.46 -26.03 29.93
CA THR A 246 -1.51 -26.79 29.08
C THR A 246 -0.66 -25.83 28.27
N SER A 247 0.65 -26.06 28.25
CA SER A 247 1.72 -25.29 27.60
C SER A 247 2.33 -24.15 28.43
N SER A 248 2.93 -24.54 29.55
CA SER A 248 4.07 -23.85 30.14
C SER A 248 5.33 -24.14 29.30
N GLU A 249 5.45 -23.46 28.16
CA GLU A 249 6.78 -23.14 27.62
C GLU A 249 6.89 -21.61 27.68
N PRO A 250 7.71 -21.05 28.59
CA PRO A 250 7.88 -19.61 28.69
C PRO A 250 8.52 -19.13 27.39
N SER A 251 7.73 -18.56 26.50
CA SER A 251 8.25 -17.84 25.35
C SER A 251 8.92 -16.56 25.87
N PRO A 252 10.26 -16.46 25.84
CA PRO A 252 10.99 -15.33 26.44
C PRO A 252 10.65 -13.99 25.77
N TYR A 253 9.99 -14.01 24.61
CA TYR A 253 9.67 -12.81 23.83
C TYR A 253 8.45 -12.03 24.34
N ARG A 254 7.59 -12.62 25.18
CA ARG A 254 6.31 -11.97 25.56
C ARG A 254 6.45 -10.97 26.71
N ASP A 255 7.39 -11.21 27.62
CA ASP A 255 7.64 -10.33 28.75
C ASP A 255 8.47 -9.10 28.34
N ASP A 256 9.38 -9.27 27.37
CA ASP A 256 10.17 -8.17 26.80
C ASP A 256 9.28 -7.13 26.09
N ASP A 257 8.30 -7.57 25.29
CA ASP A 257 7.37 -6.67 24.60
C ASP A 257 6.54 -5.83 25.58
N ARG A 258 6.17 -6.40 26.74
CA ARG A 258 5.40 -5.69 27.76
C ARG A 258 6.28 -4.67 28.51
N ALA A 259 7.50 -5.04 28.87
CA ALA A 259 8.46 -4.15 29.51
C ALA A 259 8.84 -2.97 28.61
N ILE A 260 9.07 -3.22 27.31
CA ILE A 260 9.36 -2.17 26.32
C ILE A 260 8.17 -1.23 26.17
N ALA A 261 6.94 -1.76 26.08
CA ALA A 261 5.74 -0.94 25.99
C ALA A 261 5.56 -0.05 27.24
N GLN A 262 5.80 -0.60 28.44
CA GLN A 262 5.71 0.14 29.69
C GLN A 262 6.76 1.28 29.76
N ALA A 263 8.02 0.98 29.41
CA ALA A 263 9.08 1.98 29.37
C ALA A 263 8.80 3.10 28.36
N SER A 264 8.22 2.76 27.20
CA SER A 264 7.85 3.77 26.21
C SER A 264 6.74 4.71 26.69
N PHE A 265 5.81 4.21 27.50
CA PHE A 265 4.72 4.99 28.08
C PHE A 265 5.24 5.94 29.16
N ASP A 266 6.10 5.44 30.06
CA ASP A 266 6.72 6.25 31.10
C ASP A 266 7.58 7.37 30.53
N ALA A 267 8.31 7.10 29.43
CA ALA A 267 9.12 8.11 28.74
C ALA A 267 8.28 9.26 28.16
N ILE A 268 7.07 8.98 27.67
CA ILE A 268 6.14 10.02 27.17
C ILE A 268 5.61 10.86 28.34
N LEU A 269 5.20 10.23 29.43
CA LEU A 269 4.71 10.93 30.63
C LEU A 269 5.79 11.83 31.25
N GLU A 270 7.03 11.36 31.29
CA GLU A 270 8.14 12.15 31.84
C GLU A 270 8.48 13.35 30.94
N ARG A 271 8.34 13.18 29.61
CA ARG A 271 8.49 14.28 28.66
C ARG A 271 7.43 15.36 28.85
N GLU A 272 6.17 14.97 29.08
CA GLU A 272 5.08 15.92 29.39
C GLU A 272 5.35 16.63 30.72
N ARG A 273 5.77 15.89 31.75
CA ARG A 273 6.09 16.45 33.07
C ARG A 273 7.21 17.50 32.98
N LYS A 274 8.25 17.22 32.18
CA LYS A 274 9.38 18.12 31.97
C LYS A 274 9.00 19.40 31.22
N MET A 275 8.04 19.34 30.30
CA MET A 275 7.53 20.53 29.60
C MET A 275 6.68 21.43 30.51
N GLY A 276 5.94 20.85 31.46
CA GLY A 276 5.12 21.61 32.41
C GLY A 276 5.90 22.39 33.48
N THR A 277 7.15 21.99 33.78
CA THR A 277 7.99 22.63 34.81
C THR A 277 8.96 23.69 34.27
N SER A 278 9.01 23.90 32.94
CA SER A 278 9.92 24.86 32.29
C SER A 278 9.26 26.19 31.90
N SER A 279 8.18 26.59 32.58
CA SER A 279 7.57 27.94 32.48
C SER A 279 7.90 28.80 33.69
#